data_AF-A0AAU4NWV6-F1
#
_entry.id   AF-A0AAU4NWV6-F1
#
_cell.length_a   1.000
_cell.length_b   1.000
_cell.length_c   1.000
_cell.angle_alpha   90.00
_cell.angle_beta   90.00
_cell.angle_gamma   90.00
#
_symmetry.space_group_name_H-M   'P 1'
#
loop_
_entity.id
_entity.type
_entity.pdbx_description
1 polymer ?
#
loop_
_entity_poly.entity_id
_entity_poly.type
_entity_poly.pdbx_seq_one_letter_code
_entity_poly.pdbx_strand_id
1 'polypeptide(L)'
;MKIENELEFRILYDLDDDWMPFWGFMALVTGFWGTDTPPEKVADVIRWFAESGLVTLGALADNEVGWAAWDVDIDESMRRIAEGYGHGVGYLHALDVGALMDTEVVRANITKLGERRLAELEAGGMTYWTAQCRYESPRAMMRDDSTSQTDVSGGGSSDESGGACAVTLEEGLEFRLLDELDDDWMPLWGFVAMVSGFRGWNTTIDTVAGVMRWFAESGLMTFGALANNDVGWEEWNVDIDESMRRIAEGHGTSQGYLHATKREDLVWCEVFRANITEKGERRLAELEAQGMTWENTIGPFETRSGLR
;
A
#
# COMPACT_ATOMS: atom_id res chain seq x y z
N MET A 1 2.69 -8.36 27.01
CA MET A 1 1.75 -8.63 25.89
C MET A 1 2.29 -9.82 25.09
N LYS A 2 1.44 -10.59 24.38
CA LYS A 2 1.91 -11.60 23.42
C LYS A 2 1.39 -11.19 22.05
N ILE A 3 2.30 -10.99 21.10
CA ILE A 3 1.97 -10.66 19.71
C ILE A 3 1.84 -11.96 18.92
N GLU A 4 0.94 -11.99 17.94
CA GLU A 4 0.84 -13.10 17.00
C GLU A 4 2.12 -13.19 16.16
N ASN A 5 2.55 -14.42 15.89
CA ASN A 5 3.79 -14.69 15.16
C ASN A 5 3.80 -14.01 13.76
N GLU A 6 2.64 -13.88 13.14
CA GLU A 6 2.45 -13.28 11.83
C GLU A 6 2.65 -11.75 11.86
N LEU A 7 2.10 -11.07 12.86
CA LEU A 7 2.35 -9.64 13.07
C LEU A 7 3.80 -9.40 13.51
N GLU A 8 4.35 -10.28 14.35
CA GLU A 8 5.77 -10.25 14.73
C GLU A 8 6.67 -10.34 13.49
N PHE A 9 6.44 -11.33 12.64
CA PHE A 9 7.16 -11.53 11.39
C PHE A 9 7.05 -10.30 10.48
N ARG A 10 5.83 -9.80 10.25
CA ARG A 10 5.59 -8.69 9.32
C ARG A 10 6.33 -7.42 9.71
N ILE A 11 6.35 -7.10 11.00
CA ILE A 11 7.06 -5.94 11.54
C ILE A 11 8.58 -6.13 11.42
N LEU A 12 9.11 -7.30 11.81
CA LEU A 12 10.55 -7.56 11.70
C LEU A 12 11.03 -7.58 10.25
N TYR A 13 10.23 -8.13 9.34
CA TYR A 13 10.55 -8.17 7.92
C TYR A 13 10.68 -6.77 7.31
N ASP A 14 9.74 -5.86 7.61
CA ASP A 14 9.85 -4.47 7.13
C ASP A 14 11.03 -3.73 7.79
N LEU A 15 11.31 -4.02 9.06
CA LEU A 15 12.43 -3.43 9.78
C LEU A 15 13.81 -3.94 9.33
N ASP A 16 13.88 -5.07 8.63
CA ASP A 16 15.12 -5.61 8.06
C ASP A 16 15.51 -4.87 6.77
N ASP A 17 14.53 -4.32 6.04
CA ASP A 17 14.74 -3.54 4.83
C ASP A 17 15.04 -2.06 5.14
N ASP A 18 14.27 -1.44 6.04
CA ASP A 18 14.49 -0.05 6.45
C ASP A 18 14.04 0.22 7.91
N TRP A 19 14.29 1.44 8.41
CA TRP A 19 13.71 1.89 9.66
C TRP A 19 12.19 2.04 9.55
N MET A 20 11.48 1.87 10.67
CA MET A 20 10.02 1.97 10.71
C MET A 20 9.56 3.13 11.60
N PRO A 21 8.80 4.11 11.06
CA PRO A 21 8.19 5.17 11.85
C PRO A 21 6.91 4.69 12.56
N PHE A 22 6.38 5.50 13.49
CA PHE A 22 5.16 5.14 14.24
C PHE A 22 3.98 4.79 13.31
N TRP A 23 3.80 5.54 12.22
CA TRP A 23 2.71 5.26 11.28
C TRP A 23 2.88 3.89 10.59
N GLY A 24 4.13 3.43 10.36
CA GLY A 24 4.40 2.11 9.78
C GLY A 24 3.91 0.99 10.70
N PHE A 25 4.20 1.11 12.00
CA PHE A 25 3.60 0.22 13.00
C PHE A 25 2.07 0.33 13.00
N MET A 26 1.52 1.55 12.91
CA MET A 26 0.07 1.76 12.88
C MET A 26 -0.59 1.02 11.71
N ALA A 27 -0.03 1.13 10.51
CA ALA A 27 -0.55 0.46 9.31
C ALA A 27 -0.53 -1.07 9.49
N LEU A 28 0.59 -1.64 9.95
CA LEU A 28 0.71 -3.09 10.14
C LEU A 28 -0.23 -3.59 11.24
N VAL A 29 -0.22 -2.95 12.41
CA VAL A 29 -1.02 -3.37 13.56
C VAL A 29 -2.52 -3.25 13.26
N THR A 30 -2.97 -2.14 12.65
CA THR A 30 -4.39 -1.95 12.31
C THR A 30 -4.88 -2.93 11.26
N GLY A 31 -4.05 -3.37 10.31
CA GLY A 31 -4.50 -4.41 9.38
C GLY A 31 -4.64 -5.77 10.05
N PHE A 32 -3.82 -6.12 11.05
CA PHE A 32 -4.01 -7.35 11.83
C PHE A 32 -5.17 -7.27 12.83
N TRP A 33 -5.31 -6.15 13.53
CA TRP A 33 -6.21 -6.03 14.70
C TRP A 33 -7.49 -5.24 14.42
N GLY A 34 -7.62 -4.61 13.26
CA GLY A 34 -8.78 -3.81 12.85
C GLY A 34 -8.47 -2.31 12.78
N THR A 35 -9.17 -1.61 11.90
CA THR A 35 -9.00 -0.16 11.64
C THR A 35 -9.41 0.72 12.81
N ASP A 36 -10.14 0.18 13.78
CA ASP A 36 -10.52 0.84 15.03
C ASP A 36 -9.46 0.67 16.13
N THR A 37 -8.32 0.03 15.84
CA THR A 37 -7.21 -0.10 16.79
C THR A 37 -6.68 1.28 17.17
N PRO A 38 -6.71 1.64 18.47
CA PRO A 38 -6.28 2.97 18.89
C PRO A 38 -4.75 3.08 18.92
N PRO A 39 -4.16 4.27 18.73
CA PRO A 39 -2.70 4.47 18.71
C PRO A 39 -1.98 3.94 19.96
N GLU A 40 -2.62 3.94 21.13
CA GLU A 40 -2.09 3.38 22.37
C GLU A 40 -1.81 1.88 22.25
N LYS A 41 -2.63 1.15 21.50
CA LYS A 41 -2.40 -0.29 21.23
C LYS A 41 -1.21 -0.51 20.31
N VAL A 42 -0.96 0.42 19.40
CA VAL A 42 0.22 0.39 18.53
C VAL A 42 1.48 0.75 19.33
N ALA A 43 1.39 1.71 20.26
CA ALA A 43 2.45 2.00 21.21
C ALA A 43 2.76 0.79 22.12
N ASP A 44 1.74 0.04 22.56
CA ASP A 44 1.94 -1.23 23.29
C ASP A 44 2.77 -2.24 22.47
N VAL A 45 2.55 -2.33 21.16
CA VAL A 45 3.34 -3.16 20.22
C VAL A 45 4.78 -2.71 20.14
N ILE A 46 5.00 -1.41 19.89
CA ILE A 46 6.36 -0.85 19.81
C ILE A 46 7.12 -1.09 21.12
N ARG A 47 6.48 -0.85 22.27
CA ARG A 47 7.07 -1.12 23.59
C ARG A 47 7.46 -2.58 23.72
N TRP A 48 6.59 -3.52 23.33
CA TRP A 48 6.89 -4.94 23.42
C TRP A 48 8.12 -5.35 22.60
N PHE A 49 8.27 -4.82 21.39
CA PHE A 49 9.46 -5.06 20.56
C PHE A 49 10.74 -4.50 21.20
N ALA A 50 10.67 -3.30 21.77
CA ALA A 50 11.79 -2.67 22.45
C ALA A 50 12.18 -3.42 23.74
N GLU A 51 11.20 -3.79 24.57
CA GLU A 51 11.40 -4.57 25.80
C GLU A 51 11.97 -5.96 25.52
N SER A 52 11.57 -6.56 24.40
CA SER A 52 12.09 -7.85 23.93
C SER A 52 13.50 -7.74 23.33
N GLY A 53 14.03 -6.51 23.20
CA GLY A 53 15.34 -6.24 22.60
C GLY A 53 15.39 -6.48 21.08
N LEU A 54 14.24 -6.62 20.43
CA LEU A 54 14.14 -6.91 19.00
C LEU A 54 14.37 -5.67 18.14
N VAL A 55 14.07 -4.48 18.68
CA VAL A 55 14.26 -3.20 18.01
C VAL A 55 14.97 -2.20 18.91
N THR A 56 15.66 -1.24 18.30
CA THR A 56 16.18 -0.03 18.95
C THR A 56 15.32 1.16 18.56
N LEU A 57 14.99 2.02 19.52
CA LEU A 57 14.23 3.24 19.28
C LEU A 57 15.18 4.43 19.09
N GLY A 58 14.88 5.26 18.10
CA GLY A 58 15.66 6.43 17.76
C GLY A 58 14.83 7.43 16.96
N ALA A 59 15.47 8.45 16.45
CA ALA A 59 14.85 9.44 15.57
C ALA A 59 15.82 9.88 14.49
N LEU A 60 15.30 10.65 13.53
CA LEU A 60 16.12 11.41 12.59
C LEU A 60 17.16 12.24 13.35
N ALA A 61 18.39 12.22 12.85
CA ALA A 61 19.50 12.96 13.42
C ALA A 61 20.29 13.64 12.32
N ASP A 62 20.81 14.84 12.63
CA ASP A 62 21.73 15.56 11.75
C ASP A 62 23.14 14.94 11.85
N ASN A 63 23.28 13.76 11.24
CA ASN A 63 24.52 13.01 11.14
C ASN A 63 24.61 12.31 9.76
N GLU A 64 25.77 11.74 9.42
CA GLU A 64 26.00 11.10 8.11
C GLU A 64 25.06 9.92 7.81
N VAL A 65 24.43 9.35 8.85
CA VAL A 65 23.53 8.20 8.75
C VAL A 65 22.06 8.63 8.76
N GLY A 66 21.76 9.90 9.01
CA GLY A 66 20.40 10.45 9.10
C GLY A 66 19.58 9.93 10.29
N TRP A 67 20.17 9.16 11.21
CA TRP A 67 19.46 8.51 12.31
C TRP A 67 20.34 8.37 13.55
N ALA A 68 19.74 8.46 14.73
CA ALA A 68 20.41 8.15 15.99
C ALA A 68 19.49 7.41 16.95
N ALA A 69 20.02 6.34 17.55
CA ALA A 69 19.40 5.68 18.69
C ALA A 69 19.26 6.67 19.86
N TRP A 70 18.16 6.56 20.60
CA TRP A 70 18.02 7.31 21.83
C TRP A 70 18.76 6.62 22.97
N ASP A 71 19.66 7.36 23.61
CA ASP A 71 20.35 6.93 24.84
C ASP A 71 19.50 7.27 26.08
N VAL A 72 18.32 6.64 26.16
CA VAL A 72 17.38 6.75 27.27
C VAL A 72 16.70 5.40 27.51
N ASP A 73 16.03 5.25 28.65
CA ASP A 73 15.26 4.03 28.91
C ASP A 73 14.00 3.92 28.03
N ILE A 74 13.38 2.74 28.04
CA ILE A 74 12.19 2.45 27.23
C ILE A 74 11.01 3.34 27.65
N ASP A 75 10.85 3.64 28.95
CA ASP A 75 9.74 4.46 29.43
C ASP A 75 9.82 5.90 28.92
N GLU A 76 11.01 6.49 28.95
CA GLU A 76 11.29 7.80 28.35
C GLU A 76 11.14 7.76 26.82
N SER A 77 11.57 6.69 26.16
CA SER A 77 11.36 6.50 24.72
C SER A 77 9.87 6.46 24.36
N MET A 78 9.06 5.71 25.11
CA MET A 78 7.63 5.64 24.89
C MET A 78 6.93 6.96 25.23
N ARG A 79 7.39 7.70 26.25
CA ARG A 79 6.90 9.05 26.54
C ARG A 79 7.13 10.00 25.37
N ARG A 80 8.32 9.97 24.76
CA ARG A 80 8.63 10.74 23.54
C ARG A 80 7.72 10.39 22.38
N ILE A 81 7.44 9.10 22.17
CA ILE A 81 6.51 8.64 21.13
C ILE A 81 5.07 9.16 21.39
N ALA A 82 4.65 9.19 22.65
CA ALA A 82 3.32 9.63 23.05
C ALA A 82 3.13 11.15 23.00
N GLU A 83 4.05 11.90 23.60
CA GLU A 83 3.95 13.36 23.79
C GLU A 83 4.64 14.16 22.67
N GLY A 84 5.52 13.52 21.90
CA GLY A 84 6.35 14.14 20.88
C GLY A 84 7.79 14.34 21.34
N TYR A 85 8.68 14.56 20.37
CA TYR A 85 10.10 14.76 20.62
C TYR A 85 10.74 15.54 19.48
N GLY A 86 11.61 16.50 19.82
CA GLY A 86 12.18 17.43 18.85
C GLY A 86 11.09 18.26 18.17
N HIS A 87 11.01 18.16 16.85
CA HIS A 87 10.00 18.84 16.03
C HIS A 87 8.80 17.95 15.66
N GLY A 88 8.80 16.68 16.07
CA GLY A 88 7.74 15.74 15.76
C GLY A 88 6.62 15.76 16.81
N VAL A 89 5.37 15.57 16.35
CA VAL A 89 4.15 15.53 17.18
C VAL A 89 3.89 14.11 17.66
N GLY A 90 3.81 13.88 18.97
CA GLY A 90 3.49 12.55 19.51
C GLY A 90 2.04 12.12 19.25
N TYR A 91 1.76 10.83 19.34
CA TYR A 91 0.46 10.30 18.94
C TYR A 91 -0.71 10.81 19.81
N LEU A 92 -0.46 11.28 21.04
CA LEU A 92 -1.51 11.87 21.90
C LEU A 92 -1.93 13.28 21.44
N HIS A 93 -1.13 13.93 20.60
CA HIS A 93 -1.35 15.30 20.16
C HIS A 93 -1.60 15.44 18.66
N ALA A 94 -1.56 14.32 17.93
CA ALA A 94 -1.94 14.32 16.53
C ALA A 94 -3.45 14.55 16.41
N LEU A 95 -3.83 15.54 15.59
CA LEU A 95 -5.22 15.96 15.42
C LEU A 95 -6.03 14.98 14.53
N ASP A 96 -5.33 14.29 13.64
CA ASP A 96 -5.87 13.31 12.71
C ASP A 96 -4.78 12.30 12.29
N VAL A 97 -5.17 11.34 11.46
CA VAL A 97 -4.25 10.31 10.93
C VAL A 97 -3.16 10.94 10.05
N GLY A 98 -3.44 12.03 9.34
CA GLY A 98 -2.43 12.73 8.54
C GLY A 98 -1.30 13.30 9.40
N ALA A 99 -1.64 13.90 10.54
CA ALA A 99 -0.66 14.37 11.52
C ALA A 99 0.17 13.23 12.15
N LEU A 100 -0.37 12.00 12.19
CA LEU A 100 0.39 10.81 12.56
C LEU A 100 1.27 10.28 11.42
N MET A 101 0.88 10.45 10.16
CA MET A 101 1.70 10.02 9.02
C MET A 101 2.94 10.91 8.84
N ASP A 102 2.81 12.19 9.16
CA ASP A 102 3.91 13.15 9.10
C ASP A 102 4.80 13.12 10.36
N THR A 103 4.45 12.29 11.36
CA THR A 103 5.21 12.22 12.60
C THR A 103 6.49 11.38 12.47
N GLU A 104 7.61 12.09 12.36
CA GLU A 104 8.96 11.52 12.39
C GLU A 104 9.53 11.43 13.83
N VAL A 105 8.64 11.37 14.83
CA VAL A 105 9.04 11.31 16.25
C VAL A 105 9.91 10.10 16.54
N VAL A 106 9.63 8.96 15.92
CA VAL A 106 10.40 7.73 16.11
C VAL A 106 10.70 7.09 14.78
N ARG A 107 11.89 6.49 14.70
CA ARG A 107 12.31 5.53 13.68
C ARG A 107 12.90 4.34 14.41
N ALA A 108 12.16 3.24 14.47
CA ALA A 108 12.65 1.99 15.03
C ALA A 108 13.58 1.31 14.02
N ASN A 109 14.61 0.64 14.52
CA ASN A 109 15.53 -0.14 13.70
C ASN A 109 15.68 -1.55 14.29
N ILE A 110 15.80 -2.57 13.44
CA ILE A 110 15.99 -3.94 13.89
C ILE A 110 17.33 -4.10 14.61
N THR A 111 17.36 -4.91 15.67
CA THR A 111 18.61 -5.29 16.32
C THR A 111 19.15 -6.60 15.76
N LYS A 112 20.39 -6.96 16.11
CA LYS A 112 20.91 -8.32 15.85
C LYS A 112 20.09 -9.43 16.51
N LEU A 113 19.32 -9.13 17.57
CA LEU A 113 18.39 -10.10 18.14
C LEU A 113 17.11 -10.18 17.29
N GLY A 114 16.62 -9.04 16.81
CA GLY A 114 15.52 -8.96 15.83
C GLY A 114 15.81 -9.74 14.55
N GLU A 115 16.97 -9.53 13.92
CA GLU A 115 17.39 -10.24 12.70
C GLU A 115 17.41 -11.77 12.91
N ARG A 116 17.94 -12.23 14.05
CA ARG A 116 17.93 -13.66 14.39
C ARG A 116 16.52 -14.18 14.58
N ARG A 117 15.65 -13.40 15.24
CA ARG A 117 14.27 -13.76 15.45
C ARG A 117 13.52 -13.85 14.12
N LEU A 118 13.74 -12.92 13.19
CA LEU A 118 13.21 -12.98 11.84
C LEU A 118 13.63 -14.28 11.14
N ALA A 119 14.93 -14.61 11.14
CA ALA A 119 15.43 -15.85 10.54
C ALA A 119 14.85 -17.12 11.19
N GLU A 120 14.58 -17.12 12.50
CA GLU A 120 13.88 -18.23 13.18
C GLU A 120 12.44 -18.40 12.68
N LEU A 121 11.73 -17.29 12.49
CA LEU A 121 10.37 -17.29 11.98
C LEU A 121 10.35 -17.78 10.52
N GLU A 122 11.31 -17.36 9.70
CA GLU A 122 11.51 -17.85 8.32
C GLU A 122 11.81 -19.34 8.27
N ALA A 123 12.74 -19.81 9.11
CA ALA A 123 13.06 -21.24 9.22
C ALA A 123 11.86 -22.07 9.72
N GLY A 124 10.96 -21.45 10.48
CA GLY A 124 9.68 -22.00 10.89
C GLY A 124 8.62 -22.06 9.78
N GLY A 125 8.94 -21.60 8.57
CA GLY A 125 8.06 -21.61 7.40
C GLY A 125 7.22 -20.34 7.26
N MET A 126 7.46 -19.30 8.06
CA MET A 126 6.86 -18.00 7.78
C MET A 126 7.56 -17.34 6.59
N THR A 127 6.73 -16.80 5.73
CA THR A 127 7.09 -15.99 4.58
C THR A 127 6.23 -14.75 4.63
N TYR A 128 6.63 -13.72 3.88
CA TYR A 128 5.83 -12.52 3.64
C TYR A 128 4.37 -12.88 3.32
N TRP A 129 4.17 -13.80 2.37
CA TRP A 129 2.86 -14.27 1.93
C TRP A 129 2.03 -14.92 3.04
N THR A 130 2.62 -15.81 3.85
CA THR A 130 1.88 -16.49 4.92
C THR A 130 1.43 -15.55 6.03
N ALA A 131 2.23 -14.51 6.33
CA ALA A 131 1.84 -13.49 7.31
C ALA A 131 0.77 -12.54 6.73
N GLN A 132 0.87 -12.22 5.44
CA GLN A 132 -0.04 -11.32 4.74
C GLN A 132 -1.47 -11.89 4.58
N CYS A 133 -1.65 -13.20 4.36
CA CYS A 133 -2.99 -13.77 4.21
C CYS A 133 -3.89 -13.59 5.46
N ARG A 134 -3.31 -13.42 6.67
CA ARG A 134 -4.06 -13.13 7.91
C ARG A 134 -4.27 -11.65 8.16
N TYR A 135 -3.33 -10.79 7.76
CA TYR A 135 -3.49 -9.34 7.70
C TYR A 135 -4.76 -8.93 6.92
N GLU A 136 -5.18 -9.74 5.95
CA GLU A 136 -6.31 -9.42 5.06
C GLU A 136 -7.62 -10.16 5.41
N SER A 137 -7.60 -11.09 6.37
CA SER A 137 -8.75 -11.94 6.72
C SER A 137 -9.73 -11.45 7.82
N PRO A 138 -9.62 -10.29 8.51
CA PRO A 138 -10.60 -9.95 9.56
C PRO A 138 -12.06 -9.87 9.10
N ARG A 139 -12.34 -9.72 7.80
CA ARG A 139 -13.70 -9.56 7.24
C ARG A 139 -14.31 -10.81 6.59
N ALA A 140 -13.59 -11.92 6.43
CA ALA A 140 -14.12 -13.09 5.72
C ALA A 140 -15.06 -13.98 6.56
N MET A 141 -15.28 -13.66 7.85
CA MET A 141 -16.06 -14.50 8.77
C MET A 141 -17.45 -13.97 9.15
N MET A 142 -17.92 -12.87 8.55
CA MET A 142 -19.32 -12.42 8.70
C MET A 142 -20.03 -12.37 7.35
N ARG A 143 -20.57 -13.51 6.93
CA ARG A 143 -21.90 -13.65 6.31
C ARG A 143 -22.12 -15.10 5.92
N ASP A 144 -22.68 -15.85 6.84
CA ASP A 144 -23.74 -16.79 6.50
C ASP A 144 -24.59 -17.02 7.75
N ASP A 145 -25.70 -16.30 7.84
CA ASP A 145 -26.91 -16.87 8.45
C ASP A 145 -28.17 -16.02 8.15
N SER A 146 -29.15 -16.72 7.59
CA SER A 146 -30.59 -16.48 7.59
C SER A 146 -31.19 -15.37 6.71
N THR A 147 -31.73 -15.86 5.59
CA THR A 147 -33.07 -15.56 5.04
C THR A 147 -34.10 -15.03 6.05
N SER A 148 -34.82 -13.95 5.70
CA SER A 148 -36.30 -13.91 5.60
C SER A 148 -36.86 -12.49 5.32
N GLN A 149 -38.01 -12.47 4.64
CA GLN A 149 -38.78 -11.36 4.07
C GLN A 149 -39.32 -10.35 5.11
N THR A 150 -39.53 -9.08 4.75
CA THR A 150 -40.85 -8.46 4.42
C THR A 150 -40.77 -6.93 4.27
N ASP A 151 -41.60 -6.42 3.35
CA ASP A 151 -41.90 -5.00 3.08
C ASP A 151 -42.33 -4.22 4.33
N VAL A 152 -42.12 -2.88 4.35
CA VAL A 152 -43.15 -1.84 4.50
C VAL A 152 -42.54 -0.44 4.24
N SER A 153 -43.25 0.32 3.42
CA SER A 153 -43.14 1.74 3.07
C SER A 153 -43.14 2.75 4.24
N GLY A 154 -42.39 3.84 4.11
CA GLY A 154 -42.57 5.05 4.92
C GLY A 154 -41.67 6.21 4.48
N GLY A 155 -42.26 7.24 3.87
CA GLY A 155 -41.57 8.45 3.44
C GLY A 155 -41.27 9.44 4.57
N GLY A 156 -40.31 10.33 4.34
CA GLY A 156 -39.96 11.43 5.24
C GLY A 156 -38.84 12.28 4.66
N SER A 157 -39.21 13.46 4.16
CA SER A 157 -38.34 14.52 3.64
C SER A 157 -37.46 15.12 4.74
N SER A 158 -36.18 15.40 4.44
CA SER A 158 -35.62 16.78 4.43
C SER A 158 -34.11 16.75 4.16
N ASP A 159 -33.63 17.87 3.63
CA ASP A 159 -32.25 18.35 3.66
C ASP A 159 -31.34 18.04 2.46
N GLU A 160 -31.59 18.82 1.40
CA GLU A 160 -30.52 19.30 0.52
C GLU A 160 -29.60 20.24 1.32
N SER A 161 -28.41 19.76 1.64
CA SER A 161 -27.23 20.59 1.83
C SER A 161 -26.00 19.85 1.29
N GLY A 162 -25.47 20.33 0.16
CA GLY A 162 -24.11 20.11 -0.33
C GLY A 162 -23.59 18.68 -0.34
N GLY A 163 -24.09 17.83 -1.24
CA GLY A 163 -23.49 16.54 -1.52
C GLY A 163 -22.16 16.71 -2.27
N ALA A 164 -21.04 16.69 -1.55
CA ALA A 164 -19.80 16.21 -2.16
C ALA A 164 -20.10 14.78 -2.62
N CYS A 165 -20.03 14.51 -3.94
CA CYS A 165 -20.13 13.13 -4.42
C CYS A 165 -19.04 12.34 -3.70
N ALA A 166 -19.44 11.36 -2.91
CA ALA A 166 -18.48 10.45 -2.30
C ALA A 166 -17.76 9.73 -3.44
N VAL A 167 -16.45 10.00 -3.61
CA VAL A 167 -15.61 9.31 -4.58
C VAL A 167 -15.73 7.81 -4.32
N THR A 168 -16.17 7.06 -5.31
CA THR A 168 -16.21 5.61 -5.17
C THR A 168 -14.80 5.03 -5.24
N LEU A 169 -14.59 3.84 -4.66
CA LEU A 169 -13.30 3.17 -4.71
C LEU A 169 -12.78 2.97 -6.15
N GLU A 170 -13.71 2.69 -7.07
CA GLU A 170 -13.39 2.43 -8.48
C GLU A 170 -13.09 3.72 -9.25
N GLU A 171 -13.81 4.81 -8.97
CA GLU A 171 -13.47 6.13 -9.52
C GLU A 171 -12.12 6.62 -8.99
N GLY A 172 -11.81 6.31 -7.73
CA GLY A 172 -10.52 6.65 -7.16
C GLY A 172 -9.36 5.87 -7.79
N LEU A 173 -9.55 4.56 -8.02
CA LEU A 173 -8.57 3.76 -8.73
C LEU A 173 -8.41 4.22 -10.19
N GLU A 174 -9.51 4.57 -10.86
CA GLU A 174 -9.50 5.10 -12.22
C GLU A 174 -8.67 6.39 -12.30
N PHE A 175 -8.95 7.35 -11.40
CA PHE A 175 -8.22 8.62 -11.31
C PHE A 175 -6.72 8.37 -11.12
N ARG A 176 -6.34 7.52 -10.15
CA ARG A 176 -4.92 7.27 -9.81
C ARG A 176 -4.13 6.67 -10.96
N LEU A 177 -4.71 5.69 -11.64
CA LEU A 177 -4.07 5.07 -12.79
C LEU A 177 -3.97 6.06 -13.95
N LEU A 178 -4.97 6.91 -14.18
CA LEU A 178 -4.92 7.94 -15.24
C LEU A 178 -3.90 9.04 -14.94
N ASP A 179 -3.84 9.53 -13.72
CA ASP A 179 -2.90 10.55 -13.26
C ASP A 179 -1.44 10.10 -13.46
N GLU A 180 -1.15 8.85 -13.09
CA GLU A 180 0.18 8.27 -13.27
C GLU A 180 0.52 7.97 -14.74
N LEU A 181 -0.47 7.61 -15.55
CA LEU A 181 -0.29 7.45 -17.00
C LEU A 181 -0.07 8.78 -17.73
N ASP A 182 -0.52 9.90 -17.16
CA ASP A 182 -0.34 11.25 -17.71
C ASP A 182 1.05 11.81 -17.39
N ASP A 183 1.61 11.49 -16.22
CA ASP A 183 2.96 11.93 -15.82
C ASP A 183 4.06 11.19 -16.57
N ASP A 184 3.98 9.87 -16.69
CA ASP A 184 4.93 9.05 -17.45
C ASP A 184 4.31 7.74 -17.95
N TRP A 185 5.11 6.94 -18.67
CA TRP A 185 4.73 5.57 -18.99
C TRP A 185 4.65 4.71 -17.72
N MET A 186 3.59 3.89 -17.61
CA MET A 186 3.40 3.03 -16.43
C MET A 186 3.80 1.56 -16.71
N PRO A 187 4.77 0.99 -15.97
CA PRO A 187 5.14 -0.43 -16.09
C PRO A 187 4.11 -1.35 -15.41
N LEU A 188 4.21 -2.66 -15.63
CA LEU A 188 3.33 -3.65 -14.99
C LEU A 188 3.31 -3.49 -13.46
N TRP A 189 4.46 -3.23 -12.84
CA TRP A 189 4.55 -3.04 -11.40
C TRP A 189 3.71 -1.86 -10.89
N GLY A 190 3.63 -0.75 -11.63
CA GLY A 190 2.78 0.39 -11.27
C GLY A 190 1.31 0.01 -11.18
N PHE A 191 0.81 -0.75 -12.17
CA PHE A 191 -0.54 -1.32 -12.11
C PHE A 191 -0.72 -2.27 -10.92
N VAL A 192 0.26 -3.14 -10.67
CA VAL A 192 0.21 -4.07 -9.53
C VAL A 192 0.11 -3.28 -8.22
N ALA A 193 0.96 -2.27 -8.01
CA ALA A 193 0.99 -1.46 -6.80
C ALA A 193 -0.33 -0.70 -6.60
N MET A 194 -0.82 0.04 -7.60
CA MET A 194 -2.03 0.85 -7.47
C MET A 194 -3.29 0.01 -7.33
N VAL A 195 -3.48 -1.01 -8.17
CA VAL A 195 -4.66 -1.87 -8.05
C VAL A 195 -4.67 -2.58 -6.70
N SER A 196 -3.51 -2.99 -6.18
CA SER A 196 -3.40 -3.58 -4.84
C SER A 196 -3.67 -2.57 -3.72
N GLY A 197 -3.20 -1.33 -3.87
CA GLY A 197 -3.48 -0.23 -2.94
C GLY A 197 -4.98 0.07 -2.82
N PHE A 198 -5.76 -0.19 -3.87
CA PHE A 198 -7.21 0.00 -3.87
C PHE A 198 -8.01 -1.24 -3.48
N ARG A 199 -7.63 -2.40 -4.00
CA ARG A 199 -8.43 -3.64 -3.89
C ARG A 199 -7.90 -4.64 -2.86
N GLY A 200 -6.76 -4.35 -2.22
CA GLY A 200 -6.09 -5.21 -1.25
C GLY A 200 -4.88 -5.93 -1.85
N TRP A 201 -3.90 -6.29 -1.01
CA TRP A 201 -2.63 -6.83 -1.49
C TRP A 201 -2.69 -8.30 -1.95
N ASN A 202 -3.75 -9.04 -1.63
CA ASN A 202 -4.13 -10.29 -2.30
C ASN A 202 -4.66 -10.13 -3.73
N THR A 203 -4.74 -8.91 -4.27
CA THR A 203 -5.10 -8.70 -5.66
C THR A 203 -4.22 -9.56 -6.55
N THR A 204 -4.85 -10.52 -7.21
CA THR A 204 -4.20 -11.47 -8.11
C THR A 204 -3.71 -10.76 -9.36
N ILE A 205 -2.67 -11.29 -9.98
CA ILE A 205 -2.18 -10.75 -11.26
C ILE A 205 -3.27 -10.79 -12.35
N ASP A 206 -4.19 -11.75 -12.29
CA ASP A 206 -5.34 -11.82 -13.19
C ASP A 206 -6.31 -10.64 -13.00
N THR A 207 -6.48 -10.20 -11.75
CA THR A 207 -7.30 -9.01 -11.45
C THR A 207 -6.64 -7.74 -11.97
N VAL A 208 -5.32 -7.61 -11.78
CA VAL A 208 -4.53 -6.50 -12.33
C VAL A 208 -4.61 -6.50 -13.86
N ALA A 209 -4.40 -7.65 -14.50
CA ALA A 209 -4.52 -7.82 -15.94
C ALA A 209 -5.93 -7.50 -16.44
N GLY A 210 -6.97 -7.80 -15.65
CA GLY A 210 -8.35 -7.39 -15.93
C GLY A 210 -8.55 -5.87 -15.95
N VAL A 211 -7.93 -5.15 -14.99
CA VAL A 211 -7.95 -3.68 -14.98
C VAL A 211 -7.21 -3.12 -16.19
N MET A 212 -6.02 -3.64 -16.48
CA MET A 212 -5.26 -3.23 -17.67
C MET A 212 -6.07 -3.44 -18.95
N ARG A 213 -6.68 -4.62 -19.12
CA ARG A 213 -7.56 -4.90 -20.25
C ARG A 213 -8.71 -3.90 -20.33
N TRP A 214 -9.39 -3.61 -19.21
CA TRP A 214 -10.49 -2.65 -19.18
C TRP A 214 -10.06 -1.23 -19.59
N PHE A 215 -8.89 -0.77 -19.13
CA PHE A 215 -8.33 0.54 -19.53
C PHE A 215 -8.11 0.62 -21.05
N ALA A 216 -7.54 -0.42 -21.64
CA ALA A 216 -7.29 -0.47 -23.08
C ALA A 216 -8.59 -0.63 -23.89
N GLU A 217 -9.52 -1.49 -23.47
CA GLU A 217 -10.82 -1.69 -24.13
C GLU A 217 -11.69 -0.43 -24.04
N SER A 218 -11.57 0.31 -22.94
CA SER A 218 -12.19 1.63 -22.78
C SER A 218 -11.50 2.71 -23.60
N GLY A 219 -10.36 2.40 -24.24
CA GLY A 219 -9.56 3.33 -25.03
C GLY A 219 -8.97 4.45 -24.18
N LEU A 220 -8.68 4.21 -22.90
CA LEU A 220 -8.06 5.17 -22.00
C LEU A 220 -6.53 5.13 -22.10
N MET A 221 -5.96 3.98 -22.42
CA MET A 221 -4.51 3.79 -22.59
C MET A 221 -4.19 2.93 -23.82
N THR A 222 -2.92 2.94 -24.20
CA THR A 222 -2.34 2.04 -25.23
C THR A 222 -1.24 1.17 -24.65
N PHE A 223 -1.00 0.02 -25.29
CA PHE A 223 0.09 -0.90 -24.92
C PHE A 223 1.34 -0.60 -25.73
N GLY A 224 2.50 -0.62 -25.08
CA GLY A 224 3.79 -0.52 -25.74
C GLY A 224 4.92 -1.12 -24.91
N ALA A 225 6.14 -0.99 -25.39
CA ALA A 225 7.34 -1.38 -24.66
C ALA A 225 8.50 -0.45 -25.00
N LEU A 226 9.59 -0.54 -24.23
CA LEU A 226 10.84 0.07 -24.64
C LEU A 226 11.31 -0.52 -25.98
N ALA A 227 11.62 0.35 -26.92
CA ALA A 227 12.17 -0.04 -28.21
C ALA A 227 13.60 -0.56 -28.03
N ASN A 228 13.93 -1.65 -28.73
CA ASN A 228 15.26 -2.29 -28.67
C ASN A 228 16.38 -1.49 -29.39
N ASN A 229 16.19 -0.21 -29.67
CA ASN A 229 17.03 0.56 -30.59
C ASN A 229 17.54 1.91 -30.04
N ASP A 230 17.64 2.08 -28.72
CA ASP A 230 17.98 3.35 -28.04
C ASP A 230 16.99 4.51 -28.32
N VAL A 231 15.84 4.23 -28.95
CA VAL A 231 14.82 5.22 -29.31
C VAL A 231 13.54 5.01 -28.48
N GLY A 232 13.63 5.20 -27.18
CA GLY A 232 12.46 5.41 -26.31
C GLY A 232 11.40 4.28 -26.28
N TRP A 233 10.14 4.67 -26.04
CA TRP A 233 8.95 3.80 -25.99
C TRP A 233 8.32 3.65 -27.38
N GLU A 234 7.84 2.45 -27.70
CA GLU A 234 7.11 2.13 -28.94
C GLU A 234 5.76 1.49 -28.63
N GLU A 235 4.70 2.09 -29.18
CA GLU A 235 3.35 1.54 -29.15
C GLU A 235 3.27 0.23 -29.95
N TRP A 236 2.60 -0.78 -29.39
CA TRP A 236 2.34 -2.02 -30.10
C TRP A 236 1.15 -1.88 -31.04
N ASN A 237 1.42 -1.93 -32.34
CA ASN A 237 0.36 -2.00 -33.37
C ASN A 237 -0.20 -3.43 -33.53
N VAL A 238 -0.83 -3.94 -32.47
CA VAL A 238 -1.52 -5.24 -32.42
C VAL A 238 -2.82 -5.09 -31.61
N ASP A 239 -3.70 -6.09 -31.68
CA ASP A 239 -4.92 -6.07 -30.88
C ASP A 239 -4.66 -6.25 -29.37
N ILE A 240 -5.70 -5.99 -28.56
CA ILE A 240 -5.64 -6.06 -27.10
C ILE A 240 -5.32 -7.48 -26.63
N ASP A 241 -5.85 -8.51 -27.31
CA ASP A 241 -5.61 -9.90 -26.90
C ASP A 241 -4.14 -10.28 -27.09
N GLU A 242 -3.55 -9.93 -28.23
CA GLU A 242 -2.13 -10.13 -28.50
C GLU A 242 -1.25 -9.30 -27.57
N SER A 243 -1.64 -8.05 -27.25
CA SER A 243 -0.94 -7.22 -26.28
C SER A 243 -0.94 -7.85 -24.89
N MET A 244 -2.10 -8.29 -24.40
CA MET A 244 -2.22 -8.97 -23.11
C MET A 244 -1.46 -10.30 -23.08
N ARG A 245 -1.45 -11.04 -24.19
CA ARG A 245 -0.64 -12.27 -24.33
C ARG A 245 0.85 -11.98 -24.18
N ARG A 246 1.36 -10.91 -24.82
CA ARG A 246 2.75 -10.47 -24.68
C ARG A 246 3.09 -10.10 -23.23
N ILE A 247 2.19 -9.42 -22.53
CA ILE A 247 2.39 -9.05 -21.12
C ILE A 247 2.43 -10.28 -20.23
N ALA A 248 1.60 -11.28 -20.52
CA ALA A 248 1.53 -12.54 -19.78
C ALA A 248 2.74 -13.44 -20.05
N GLU A 249 3.06 -13.71 -21.30
CA GLU A 249 4.03 -14.72 -21.73
C GLU A 249 5.44 -14.14 -21.94
N GLY A 250 5.56 -12.85 -22.25
CA GLY A 250 6.81 -12.20 -22.63
C GLY A 250 6.80 -11.67 -24.06
N HIS A 251 7.72 -10.74 -24.33
CA HIS A 251 7.92 -10.15 -25.65
C HIS A 251 9.38 -9.71 -25.83
N GLY A 252 9.96 -10.02 -27.00
CA GLY A 252 11.37 -9.76 -27.26
C GLY A 252 12.27 -10.54 -26.30
N THR A 253 13.14 -9.83 -25.57
CA THR A 253 14.02 -10.39 -24.54
C THR A 253 13.43 -10.35 -23.13
N SER A 254 12.28 -9.69 -22.96
CA SER A 254 11.64 -9.49 -21.65
C SER A 254 10.65 -10.63 -21.36
N GLN A 255 10.69 -11.12 -20.13
CA GLN A 255 9.76 -12.14 -19.64
C GLN A 255 8.45 -11.51 -19.18
N GLY A 256 7.33 -12.17 -19.47
CA GLY A 256 6.01 -11.77 -19.00
C GLY A 256 5.73 -12.27 -17.58
N TYR A 257 4.62 -11.82 -17.01
CA TYR A 257 4.30 -12.11 -15.60
C TYR A 257 4.05 -13.59 -15.28
N LEU A 258 3.74 -14.43 -16.27
CA LEU A 258 3.58 -15.88 -16.06
C LEU A 258 4.89 -16.57 -15.70
N HIS A 259 6.04 -15.92 -15.94
CA HIS A 259 7.35 -16.40 -15.54
C HIS A 259 7.77 -15.94 -14.14
N ALA A 260 7.03 -15.02 -13.52
CA ALA A 260 7.28 -14.61 -12.15
C ALA A 260 6.98 -15.77 -11.19
N THR A 261 7.97 -16.14 -10.38
CA THR A 261 7.83 -17.23 -9.40
C THR A 261 7.33 -16.72 -8.06
N LYS A 262 7.52 -15.43 -7.80
CA LYS A 262 7.05 -14.67 -6.64
C LYS A 262 6.67 -13.25 -7.08
N ARG A 263 5.84 -12.54 -6.30
CA ARG A 263 5.30 -11.22 -6.70
C ARG A 263 6.41 -10.18 -6.89
N GLU A 264 7.50 -10.29 -6.14
CA GLU A 264 8.68 -9.42 -6.24
C GLU A 264 9.36 -9.53 -7.61
N ASP A 265 9.23 -10.67 -8.28
CA ASP A 265 9.76 -10.83 -9.65
C ASP A 265 9.00 -9.94 -10.64
N LEU A 266 7.76 -9.52 -10.33
CA LEU A 266 6.96 -8.62 -11.17
C LEU A 266 7.53 -7.20 -11.24
N VAL A 267 8.33 -6.78 -10.24
CA VAL A 267 9.05 -5.49 -10.28
C VAL A 267 9.99 -5.42 -11.48
N TRP A 268 10.51 -6.58 -11.91
CA TRP A 268 11.45 -6.69 -13.02
C TRP A 268 10.77 -7.04 -14.35
N CYS A 269 9.45 -7.16 -14.38
CA CYS A 269 8.68 -7.42 -15.60
C CYS A 269 8.53 -6.16 -16.46
N GLU A 270 9.61 -5.76 -17.11
CA GLU A 270 9.69 -4.64 -18.07
C GLU A 270 9.23 -5.03 -19.49
N VAL A 271 8.34 -6.01 -19.61
CA VAL A 271 7.79 -6.43 -20.92
C VAL A 271 6.88 -5.37 -21.53
N PHE A 272 6.35 -4.47 -20.71
CA PHE A 272 5.31 -3.54 -21.08
C PHE A 272 5.41 -2.23 -20.33
N ARG A 273 5.01 -1.18 -21.04
CA ARG A 273 4.80 0.18 -20.55
C ARG A 273 3.54 0.74 -21.19
N ALA A 274 2.59 1.17 -20.36
CA ALA A 274 1.37 1.84 -20.80
C ALA A 274 1.65 3.29 -21.15
N ASN A 275 0.82 3.86 -22.00
CA ASN A 275 0.75 5.30 -22.20
C ASN A 275 -0.71 5.76 -22.23
N ILE A 276 -0.99 6.94 -21.69
CA ILE A 276 -2.33 7.55 -21.76
C ILE A 276 -2.68 7.87 -23.22
N THR A 277 -3.97 7.84 -23.53
CA THR A 277 -4.50 8.33 -24.81
C THR A 277 -5.13 9.70 -24.63
N GLU A 278 -5.40 10.42 -25.73
CA GLU A 278 -6.20 11.66 -25.66
C GLU A 278 -7.57 11.46 -25.00
N LYS A 279 -8.15 10.25 -25.07
CA LYS A 279 -9.41 9.94 -24.38
C LYS A 279 -9.17 9.74 -22.88
N GLY A 280 -8.07 9.13 -22.49
CA GLY A 280 -7.60 9.04 -21.11
C GLY A 280 -7.38 10.42 -20.50
N GLU A 281 -6.64 11.31 -21.18
CA GLU A 281 -6.39 12.69 -20.71
C GLU A 281 -7.70 13.46 -20.49
N ARG A 282 -8.65 13.35 -21.44
CA ARG A 282 -9.98 13.96 -21.26
C ARG A 282 -10.73 13.39 -20.06
N ARG A 283 -10.63 12.09 -19.82
CA ARG A 283 -11.27 11.43 -18.68
C ARG A 283 -10.62 11.85 -17.36
N LEU A 284 -9.29 12.00 -17.33
CA LEU A 284 -8.57 12.54 -16.17
C LEU A 284 -9.07 13.94 -15.84
N ALA A 285 -9.10 14.84 -16.83
CA ALA A 285 -9.61 16.20 -16.65
C ALA A 285 -11.07 16.27 -16.16
N GLU A 286 -11.92 15.32 -16.58
CA GLU A 286 -13.30 15.20 -16.07
C GLU A 286 -13.35 14.81 -14.58
N LEU A 287 -12.45 13.93 -14.12
CA LEU A 287 -12.34 13.49 -12.74
C LEU A 287 -11.76 14.61 -11.85
N GLU A 288 -10.74 15.33 -12.34
CA GLU A 288 -10.20 16.52 -11.67
C GLU A 288 -11.27 17.61 -11.52
N ALA A 289 -12.08 17.85 -12.57
CA ALA A 289 -13.17 18.82 -12.51
C ALA A 289 -14.28 18.43 -11.50
N GLN A 290 -14.38 17.14 -11.14
CA GLN A 290 -15.24 16.65 -10.05
C GLN A 290 -14.60 16.81 -8.67
N GLY A 291 -13.37 17.33 -8.60
CA GLY A 291 -12.64 17.60 -7.37
C GLY A 291 -11.76 16.45 -6.91
N MET A 292 -11.50 15.44 -7.74
CA MET A 292 -10.54 14.39 -7.41
C MET A 292 -9.12 14.95 -7.48
N THR A 293 -8.32 14.65 -6.46
CA THR A 293 -6.91 14.99 -6.36
C THR A 293 -6.14 13.80 -5.82
N TRP A 294 -4.82 13.83 -5.96
CA TRP A 294 -3.93 12.84 -5.37
C TRP A 294 -4.17 12.65 -3.87
N GLU A 295 -4.39 13.73 -3.13
CA GLU A 295 -4.54 13.72 -1.67
C GLU A 295 -5.87 13.15 -1.19
N ASN A 296 -6.94 13.32 -1.96
CA ASN A 296 -8.27 12.84 -1.58
C ASN A 296 -8.65 11.50 -2.23
N THR A 297 -7.75 10.95 -3.05
CA THR A 297 -7.91 9.69 -3.78
C THR A 297 -6.83 8.70 -3.39
N ILE A 298 -6.76 8.36 -2.10
CA ILE A 298 -5.78 7.38 -1.58
C ILE A 298 -6.47 6.02 -1.47
N GLY A 299 -5.83 4.98 -1.99
CA GLY A 299 -6.34 3.62 -1.86
C GLY A 299 -6.42 3.21 -0.38
N PRO A 300 -7.48 2.52 0.08
CA PRO A 300 -7.61 2.11 1.48
C PRO A 300 -6.49 1.19 1.98
N PHE A 301 -5.70 0.60 1.07
CA PHE A 301 -4.56 -0.25 1.37
C PHE A 301 -3.23 0.37 0.91
N GLU A 302 -3.27 1.59 0.37
CA GLU A 302 -2.09 2.31 -0.10
C GLU A 302 -1.35 2.92 1.09
N THR A 303 -0.08 2.54 1.25
CA THR A 303 0.82 3.15 2.24
C THR A 303 1.63 4.22 1.52
N ARG A 304 1.69 5.45 2.06
CA ARG A 304 2.50 6.55 1.46
C ARG A 304 4.01 6.23 1.39
N SER A 305 4.46 5.12 1.97
CA SER A 305 5.84 4.61 1.94
C SER A 305 6.16 3.70 0.78
N GLY A 306 5.16 3.23 0.01
CA GLY A 306 5.38 2.26 -1.07
C GLY A 306 5.84 2.85 -2.41
N LEU A 307 6.00 4.18 -2.49
CA LEU A 307 6.31 4.91 -3.73
C LEU A 307 7.37 6.01 -3.51
N ARG A 308 8.51 5.64 -2.92
CA ARG A 308 9.77 6.39 -3.09
C ARG A 308 10.93 5.45 -3.29
#